data_AF-A0A1M6FZ29-F1
#
_entry.id   AF-A0A1M6FZ29-F1
#
_cell.length_a   1.000
_cell.length_b   1.000
_cell.length_c   1.000
_cell.angle_alpha   90.00
_cell.angle_beta   90.00
_cell.angle_gamma   90.00
#
_symmetry.space_group_name_H-M   'P 1'
#
loop_
_entity.id
_entity.type
_entity.pdbx_description
1 polymer ?
#
loop_
_entity_poly.entity_id
_entity_poly.type
_entity_poly.pdbx_seq_one_letter_code
_entity_poly.pdbx_strand_id
1 'polypeptide(L)'
;MKNLFNLNLFIIGAPIVMCLMGLLDENFLLWGLLSTMLTGLFQVVFGIAMLIDEPKNKHLQLYFSCVILFFCIWLTSLKFGYVNFGNTVLFTIPPCLALYLTVIIYKKIEK
;
A
#
# COMPACT_ATOMS: atom_id res chain seq x y z
N MET A 1 -19.41 2.59 0.64
CA MET A 1 -18.28 1.92 1.33
C MET A 1 -18.03 0.49 0.84
N LYS A 2 -19.04 -0.37 0.68
CA LYS A 2 -18.85 -1.75 0.18
C LYS A 2 -18.16 -1.82 -1.20
N ASN A 3 -18.54 -0.95 -2.14
CA ASN A 3 -17.87 -0.86 -3.44
C ASN A 3 -16.40 -0.45 -3.33
N LEU A 4 -16.09 0.48 -2.40
CA LEU A 4 -14.71 0.92 -2.15
C LEU A 4 -13.86 -0.23 -1.57
N PHE A 5 -14.42 -1.02 -0.66
CA PHE A 5 -13.76 -2.21 -0.12
C PHE A 5 -13.44 -3.25 -1.20
N ASN A 6 -14.44 -3.57 -2.03
CA ASN A 6 -14.24 -4.52 -3.14
C ASN A 6 -13.20 -4.00 -4.15
N LEU A 7 -13.23 -2.70 -4.47
CA LEU A 7 -12.25 -2.08 -5.34
C LEU A 7 -10.84 -2.11 -4.75
N ASN A 8 -10.69 -1.80 -3.47
CA ASN A 8 -9.40 -1.86 -2.77
C ASN A 8 -8.85 -3.30 -2.73
N LEU A 9 -9.70 -4.30 -2.46
CA LEU A 9 -9.30 -5.71 -2.53
C LEU A 9 -8.86 -6.12 -3.94
N PHE A 10 -9.60 -5.69 -4.97
CA PHE A 10 -9.25 -5.96 -6.35
C PHE A 10 -7.87 -5.38 -6.70
N ILE A 11 -7.61 -4.13 -6.30
CA ILE A 11 -6.36 -3.44 -6.58
C ILE A 11 -5.18 -4.10 -5.84
N ILE A 12 -5.36 -4.55 -4.59
CA ILE A 12 -4.33 -5.30 -3.86
C ILE A 12 -4.11 -6.69 -4.48
N GLY A 13 -5.18 -7.35 -4.93
CA GLY A 13 -5.11 -8.68 -5.53
C GLY A 13 -4.43 -8.70 -6.89
N ALA A 14 -4.60 -7.65 -7.71
CA ALA A 14 -4.04 -7.55 -9.05
C ALA A 14 -2.51 -7.78 -9.10
N PRO A 15 -1.65 -7.06 -8.34
CA PRO A 15 -0.21 -7.28 -8.36
C PRO A 15 0.17 -8.68 -7.85
N ILE A 16 -0.57 -9.25 -6.90
CA ILE A 16 -0.31 -10.61 -6.39
C ILE A 16 -0.53 -11.64 -7.51
N VAL A 17 -1.66 -11.55 -8.21
CA VAL A 17 -1.97 -12.44 -9.33
C VAL A 17 -0.96 -12.28 -10.46
N MET A 18 -0.58 -11.05 -10.81
CA MET A 18 0.44 -10.80 -11.83
C MET A 18 1.81 -11.39 -11.43
N CYS A 19 2.25 -11.20 -10.19
CA CYS A 19 3.51 -11.79 -9.72
C CYS A 19 3.46 -13.34 -9.74
N LEU A 20 2.31 -13.95 -9.43
CA LEU A 20 2.14 -15.41 -9.55
C LEU A 20 2.18 -15.89 -11.01
N MET A 21 1.59 -15.14 -11.94
CA MET A 21 1.72 -15.40 -13.38
C MET A 21 3.17 -15.24 -13.86
N GLY A 22 3.98 -14.44 -13.15
CA GLY A 22 5.42 -14.33 -13.32
C GLY A 22 6.19 -15.64 -13.23
N LEU A 23 5.62 -16.66 -12.58
CA LEU A 23 6.20 -18.01 -12.52
C LEU A 23 6.06 -18.78 -13.85
N LEU A 24 5.14 -18.37 -14.72
CA LEU A 24 4.91 -18.95 -16.04
C LEU A 24 5.61 -18.13 -17.14
N ASP A 25 5.58 -16.81 -17.01
CA ASP A 25 6.25 -15.87 -17.92
C ASP A 25 6.79 -14.67 -17.12
N GLU A 26 8.12 -14.54 -17.09
CA GLU A 26 8.84 -13.54 -16.31
C GLU A 26 8.43 -12.10 -16.62
N ASN A 27 7.87 -11.82 -17.82
CA ASN A 27 7.35 -10.51 -18.16
C ASN A 27 6.27 -10.03 -17.17
N PHE A 28 5.47 -10.95 -16.61
CA PHE A 28 4.44 -10.62 -15.63
C PHE A 28 5.01 -10.18 -14.28
N LEU A 29 6.27 -10.48 -13.95
CA LEU A 29 6.91 -9.96 -12.73
C LEU A 29 7.06 -8.45 -12.80
N LEU A 30 7.50 -7.91 -13.96
CA LEU A 30 7.61 -6.47 -14.16
C LEU A 30 6.23 -5.80 -14.07
N TRP A 31 5.22 -6.39 -14.71
CA TRP A 31 3.83 -5.89 -14.63
C TRP A 31 3.27 -5.92 -13.21
N GLY A 32 3.54 -6.98 -12.46
CA GLY A 32 3.14 -7.09 -11.05
C GLY A 32 3.78 -6.02 -10.18
N LEU A 33 5.09 -5.80 -10.32
CA LEU A 33 5.80 -4.75 -9.59
C LEU A 33 5.29 -3.35 -9.95
N LEU A 34 5.06 -3.06 -11.23
CA LEU A 34 4.44 -1.78 -11.64
C LEU A 34 3.03 -1.61 -11.06
N SER A 35 2.25 -2.69 -11.02
CA SER A 35 0.92 -2.69 -10.41
C SER A 35 0.96 -2.42 -8.90
N THR A 36 2.03 -2.82 -8.17
CA THR A 36 2.19 -2.45 -6.76
C THR A 36 2.36 -0.93 -6.57
N MET A 37 3.03 -0.24 -7.49
CA MET A 37 3.15 1.23 -7.45
C MET A 37 1.80 1.91 -7.66
N LEU A 38 1.01 1.42 -8.62
CA LEU A 38 -0.36 1.90 -8.86
C LEU A 38 -1.27 1.64 -7.65
N THR A 39 -1.10 0.48 -7.00
CA THR A 39 -1.80 0.13 -5.75
C THR A 39 -1.49 1.13 -4.64
N GLY A 40 -0.20 1.41 -4.41
CA GLY A 40 0.21 2.40 -3.42
C GLY A 40 -0.36 3.80 -3.71
N LEU A 41 -0.31 4.24 -4.97
CA LEU A 41 -0.88 5.52 -5.38
C LEU A 41 -2.39 5.58 -5.11
N PHE A 42 -3.14 4.56 -5.52
CA PHE A 42 -4.57 4.46 -5.25
C PHE A 42 -4.85 4.57 -3.75
N GLN A 43 -4.12 3.81 -2.92
CA GLN A 43 -4.35 3.80 -1.48
C GLN A 43 -4.01 5.13 -0.80
N VAL A 44 -2.99 5.85 -1.27
CA VAL A 44 -2.70 7.20 -0.78
C VAL A 44 -3.84 8.15 -1.13
N VAL A 45 -4.27 8.18 -2.39
CA VAL A 45 -5.35 9.08 -2.85
C VAL A 45 -6.65 8.80 -2.09
N PHE A 46 -7.07 7.53 -2.00
CA PHE A 46 -8.29 7.17 -1.29
C PHE A 46 -8.18 7.35 0.22
N GLY A 47 -7.02 7.05 0.81
CA GLY A 47 -6.76 7.35 2.21
C GLY A 47 -6.91 8.84 2.50
N ILE A 48 -6.40 9.72 1.62
CA ILE A 48 -6.47 11.17 1.81
C ILE A 48 -7.93 11.61 1.75
N ALA A 49 -8.69 11.13 0.76
CA ALA A 49 -10.12 11.41 0.67
C ALA A 49 -10.85 11.01 1.97
N MET A 50 -10.57 9.82 2.50
CA MET A 50 -11.14 9.38 3.78
C MET A 50 -10.70 10.24 4.98
N LEU A 51 -9.45 10.73 4.98
CA LEU A 51 -8.93 11.59 6.05
C LEU A 51 -9.55 12.99 6.01
N ILE A 52 -9.83 13.52 4.81
CA ILE A 52 -10.54 14.80 4.64
C ILE A 52 -11.96 14.69 5.19
N ASP A 53 -12.65 13.57 4.92
CA ASP A 53 -13.99 13.32 5.44
C ASP A 53 -14.00 13.11 6.97
N GLU A 54 -12.97 12.45 7.52
CA GLU A 54 -12.85 12.12 8.95
C GLU A 54 -11.48 12.51 9.55
N PRO A 55 -11.20 13.82 9.69
CA PRO A 55 -9.86 14.28 10.07
C PRO A 55 -9.45 13.89 11.49
N LYS A 56 -10.42 13.56 12.36
CA LYS A 56 -10.19 13.12 13.74
C LYS A 56 -10.02 11.60 13.88
N ASN A 57 -10.09 10.84 12.80
CA ASN A 57 -9.95 9.39 12.85
C ASN A 57 -8.48 9.00 13.11
N LYS A 58 -8.19 8.58 14.35
CA LYS A 58 -6.83 8.20 14.79
C LYS A 58 -6.21 7.07 13.95
N HIS A 59 -7.02 6.17 13.39
CA HIS A 59 -6.51 5.08 12.57
C HIS A 59 -6.02 5.56 11.21
N LEU A 60 -6.74 6.50 10.59
CA LEU A 60 -6.30 7.15 9.34
C LEU A 60 -5.09 8.05 9.57
N GLN A 61 -5.05 8.79 10.67
CA GLN A 61 -3.87 9.57 11.05
C GLN A 61 -2.64 8.68 11.21
N LEU A 62 -2.77 7.56 11.94
CA LEU A 62 -1.68 6.59 12.11
C LEU A 62 -1.23 6.00 10.77
N TYR A 63 -2.18 5.63 9.90
CA TYR A 63 -1.87 5.16 8.54
C TYR A 63 -0.99 6.17 7.80
N PHE A 64 -1.38 7.44 7.76
CA PHE A 64 -0.60 8.48 7.08
C PHE A 64 0.73 8.79 7.76
N SER A 65 0.79 8.77 9.10
CA SER A 65 2.07 8.89 9.81
C SER A 65 3.04 7.79 9.39
N CYS A 66 2.57 6.54 9.27
CA CYS A 66 3.40 5.44 8.80
C CYS A 66 3.78 5.55 7.31
N VAL A 67 2.87 6.02 6.44
CA VAL A 67 3.16 6.27 5.02
C VAL A 67 4.27 7.33 4.88
N ILE A 68 4.15 8.47 5.59
CA ILE A 68 5.14 9.55 5.55
C ILE A 68 6.48 9.04 6.10
N LEU A 69 6.46 8.32 7.23
CA LEU A 69 7.66 7.75 7.83
C LEU A 69 8.35 6.75 6.88
N PHE A 70 7.59 5.91 6.18
CA PHE A 70 8.11 5.01 5.15
C PHE A 70 8.86 5.78 4.05
N PHE A 71 8.24 6.80 3.45
CA PHE A 71 8.88 7.59 2.39
C PHE A 71 10.12 8.34 2.90
N CYS A 72 10.10 8.88 4.13
CA CYS A 72 11.27 9.51 4.74
C CYS A 72 12.44 8.53 4.91
N ILE A 73 12.18 7.31 5.42
CA ILE A 73 13.21 6.28 5.58
C ILE A 73 13.73 5.81 4.22
N TRP A 74 12.85 5.62 3.24
CA TRP A 74 13.23 5.19 1.91
C TRP A 74 14.12 6.23 1.20
N LEU A 75 13.73 7.50 1.21
CA LEU A 75 14.52 8.59 0.60
C LEU A 75 15.88 8.79 1.27
N THR A 76 15.96 8.67 2.59
CA THR A 76 17.23 8.75 3.30
C THR A 76 18.11 7.54 2.99
N SER A 77 17.54 6.33 2.94
CA SER A 77 18.26 5.11 2.58
C SER A 77 18.85 5.18 1.18
N LEU A 78 18.11 5.74 0.20
CA LEU A 78 18.60 6.01 -1.15
C LEU A 78 19.78 6.99 -1.15
N LYS A 79 19.73 8.05 -0.33
CA LYS A 79 20.77 9.08 -0.27
C LYS A 79 22.09 8.57 0.32
N PHE A 80 22.02 7.68 1.32
CA PHE A 80 23.20 7.22 2.06
C PHE A 80 23.73 5.84 1.61
N GLY A 81 23.12 5.20 0.60
CA GLY A 81 23.63 3.97 0.01
C GLY A 81 23.52 2.74 0.93
N TYR A 82 22.62 2.73 1.91
CA TYR A 82 22.39 1.60 2.80
C TYR A 82 21.53 0.52 2.10
N VAL A 83 22.14 -0.26 1.21
CA VAL A 83 21.42 -1.24 0.36
C VAL A 83 21.19 -2.61 1.06
N ASN A 84 21.82 -2.88 2.21
CA ASN A 84 22.05 -4.28 2.62
C ASN A 84 21.01 -4.93 3.56
N PHE A 85 20.36 -4.21 4.50
CA PHE A 85 19.41 -4.83 5.46
C PHE A 85 18.09 -4.05 5.65
N GLY A 86 18.13 -2.72 5.50
CA GLY A 86 16.92 -1.89 5.50
C GLY A 86 15.98 -2.19 4.33
N ASN A 87 16.52 -2.70 3.21
CA ASN A 87 15.76 -2.99 2.00
C ASN A 87 14.66 -4.04 2.24
N THR A 88 14.95 -5.18 2.85
CA THR A 88 13.97 -6.27 3.02
C THR A 88 12.79 -5.86 3.90
N VAL A 89 13.05 -5.09 4.97
CA VAL A 89 11.99 -4.56 5.83
C VAL A 89 11.18 -3.49 5.09
N LEU A 90 11.85 -2.61 4.34
CA LEU A 90 11.21 -1.58 3.53
C LEU A 90 10.30 -2.18 2.45
N PHE A 91 10.64 -3.32 1.86
CA PHE A 91 9.75 -4.02 0.91
C PHE A 91 8.48 -4.59 1.56
N THR A 92 8.51 -4.86 2.87
CA THR A 92 7.36 -5.45 3.60
C THR A 92 6.37 -4.40 4.10
N ILE A 93 6.81 -3.16 4.32
CA ILE A 93 5.97 -2.09 4.85
C ILE A 93 4.78 -1.74 3.93
N PRO A 94 4.95 -1.55 2.59
CA PRO A 94 3.83 -1.19 1.72
C PRO A 94 2.69 -2.22 1.71
N PRO A 95 2.94 -3.55 1.59
CA PRO A 95 1.89 -4.56 1.75
C PRO A 95 1.17 -4.49 3.12
N CYS A 96 1.92 -4.27 4.21
CA CYS A 96 1.31 -4.13 5.54
C CYS A 96 0.40 -2.89 5.64
N LEU A 97 0.82 -1.76 5.07
CA LEU A 97 0.00 -0.55 5.01
C LEU A 97 -1.25 -0.74 4.17
N ALA A 98 -1.14 -1.46 3.05
CA ALA A 98 -2.26 -1.82 2.19
C ALA A 98 -3.32 -2.64 2.93
N LEU A 99 -2.90 -3.65 3.67
CA LEU A 99 -3.79 -4.44 4.52
C LEU A 99 -4.39 -3.60 5.64
N TYR A 100 -3.60 -2.73 6.27
CA TYR A 100 -4.10 -1.86 7.35
C TYR A 100 -5.21 -0.91 6.87
N LEU A 101 -5.04 -0.27 5.70
CA LEU A 101 -6.10 0.56 5.12
C LEU A 101 -7.35 -0.27 4.78
N THR A 102 -7.16 -1.50 4.29
CA THR A 102 -8.26 -2.44 4.03
C THR A 102 -9.08 -2.72 5.29
N VAL A 103 -8.42 -2.94 6.44
CA VAL A 103 -9.07 -3.16 7.73
C VAL A 103 -9.84 -1.92 8.18
N ILE A 104 -9.29 -0.71 7.98
CA ILE A 104 -9.99 0.55 8.28
C ILE A 104 -11.29 0.66 7.46
N ILE A 105 -11.23 0.38 6.16
CA ILE A 105 -12.40 0.42 5.28
C ILE A 105 -13.44 -0.62 5.71
N TYR A 106 -13.01 -1.84 6.02
CA TYR A 106 -13.89 -2.93 6.46
C TYR A 106 -14.66 -2.58 7.73
N LYS A 107 -13.97 -2.07 8.76
CA LYS A 107 -14.60 -1.65 10.02
C LYS A 107 -15.62 -0.51 9.85
N LYS A 108 -15.52 0.26 8.77
CA LYS A 108 -16.48 1.31 8.41
C LYS A 108 -17.68 0.78 7.61
N ILE A 109 -17.63 -0.47 7.14
CA ILE A 109 -18.79 -1.16 6.54
C ILE A 109 -19.61 -1.87 7.60
N GLU A 110 -18.98 -2.41 8.65
CA GLU A 110 -19.66 -3.10 9.75
C GLU A 110 -20.36 -2.15 10.75
N LYS A 111 -20.02 -0.85 10.72
CA LYS A 111 -20.68 0.19 11.51
C LYS A 111 -21.76 0.88 10.70
#